data_AF-A0A085ET41-F1
#
_entry.id   AF-A0A085ET41-F1
#
_cell.length_a   1.000
_cell.length_b   1.000
_cell.length_c   1.000
_cell.angle_alpha   90.00
_cell.angle_beta   90.00
_cell.angle_gamma   90.00
#
_symmetry.space_group_name_H-M   'P 1'
#
loop_
_entity.id
_entity.type
_entity.pdbx_description
1 polymer ?
#
loop_
_entity_poly.entity_id
_entity_poly.type
_entity_poly.pdbx_seq_one_letter_code
_entity_poly.pdbx_strand_id
1 'polypeptide(L)'
;MRLFTRDLDETADPAAIKAYYASKLPGWSEMALADDFYKQSWSFALISPDERYAFAAIALTPQAAGHAGIVPMSVLTNLGAD
;
A
#
# COMPACT_ATOMS: atom_id res chain seq x y z
N MET A 1 -12.02 10.43 -3.49
CA MET A 1 -11.28 9.17 -3.28
C MET A 1 -10.86 8.63 -4.65
N ARG A 2 -9.66 8.10 -4.79
CA ARG A 2 -9.05 7.67 -6.06
C ARG A 2 -8.34 6.35 -5.87
N LEU A 3 -8.36 5.53 -6.92
CA LEU A 3 -7.71 4.23 -6.99
C LEU A 3 -6.64 4.27 -8.09
N PHE A 4 -5.42 3.85 -7.75
CA PHE A 4 -4.33 3.67 -8.69
C PHE A 4 -3.87 2.22 -8.66
N THR A 5 -3.56 1.65 -9.81
CA THR A 5 -3.00 0.31 -9.92
C THR A 5 -1.56 0.38 -10.39
N ARG A 6 -0.72 -0.50 -9.85
CA ARG A 6 0.69 -0.63 -10.20
C ARG A 6 1.09 -2.09 -10.19
N ASP A 7 2.00 -2.44 -11.08
CA ASP A 7 2.64 -3.73 -11.11
C ASP A 7 3.90 -3.71 -10.26
N LEU A 8 4.09 -4.74 -9.45
CA LEU A 8 5.30 -4.93 -8.64
C LEU A 8 5.99 -6.22 -9.05
N ASP A 9 7.31 -6.23 -8.97
CA ASP A 9 8.07 -7.48 -8.97
C ASP A 9 7.61 -8.34 -7.79
N GLU A 10 7.42 -9.63 -8.01
CA GLU A 10 6.96 -10.57 -7.00
C GLU A 10 7.90 -10.67 -5.78
N THR A 11 9.18 -10.32 -5.98
CA THR A 11 10.22 -10.30 -4.95
C THR A 11 10.34 -8.96 -4.22
N ALA A 12 9.48 -7.99 -4.55
CA ALA A 12 9.53 -6.67 -3.95
C ALA A 12 9.28 -6.72 -2.44
N ASP A 13 10.18 -6.10 -1.67
CA ASP A 13 10.08 -6.02 -0.22
C ASP A 13 8.97 -5.03 0.21
N PRO A 14 7.91 -5.49 0.90
CA PRO A 14 6.85 -4.62 1.41
C PRO A 14 7.38 -3.49 2.31
N ALA A 15 8.40 -3.76 3.12
CA ALA A 15 8.97 -2.77 4.04
C ALA A 15 9.64 -1.63 3.27
N ALA A 16 10.40 -1.94 2.22
CA ALA A 16 11.01 -0.94 1.34
C ALA A 16 9.96 -0.09 0.60
N ILE A 17 8.88 -0.70 0.10
CA ILE A 17 7.79 0.02 -0.57
C ILE A 17 7.09 0.99 0.41
N LYS A 18 6.76 0.51 1.61
CA LYS A 18 6.17 1.35 2.66
C LYS A 18 7.09 2.53 3.02
N ALA A 19 8.38 2.27 3.22
CA ALA A 19 9.37 3.30 3.50
C ALA A 19 9.45 4.36 2.39
N TYR A 20 9.36 3.93 1.12
CA TYR A 20 9.29 4.85 -0.02
C TYR A 20 8.10 5.80 0.09
N TYR A 21 6.87 5.30 0.29
CA TYR A 21 5.69 6.17 0.38
C TYR A 21 5.69 7.04 1.64
N ALA A 22 6.14 6.51 2.79
CA ALA A 22 6.30 7.28 4.01
C ALA A 22 7.27 8.46 3.82
N SER A 23 8.35 8.28 3.05
CA SER A 23 9.29 9.37 2.73
C SER A 23 8.68 10.50 1.90
N LYS A 24 7.59 10.23 1.16
CA LYS A 24 6.85 11.21 0.36
C LYS A 24 5.76 11.93 1.16
N LEU A 25 5.43 11.44 2.34
CA LEU A 25 4.35 11.92 3.19
C LEU A 25 4.90 12.26 4.59
N PRO A 26 5.77 13.28 4.71
CA PRO A 26 6.42 13.59 5.99
C PRO A 26 5.39 13.98 7.06
N GLY A 27 5.57 13.45 8.26
CA GLY A 27 4.68 13.68 9.40
C GLY A 27 3.42 12.80 9.42
N TRP A 28 3.15 12.04 8.36
CA TRP A 28 2.05 11.07 8.38
C TRP A 28 2.41 9.87 9.26
N SER A 29 1.41 9.35 9.96
CA SER A 29 1.56 8.19 10.84
C SER A 29 0.95 6.95 10.20
N GLU A 30 1.44 5.79 10.61
CA GLU A 30 0.84 4.53 10.21
C GLU A 30 -0.50 4.31 10.91
N MET A 31 -1.50 3.93 10.12
CA MET A 31 -2.80 3.49 10.62
C MET A 31 -2.80 1.97 10.73
N ALA A 32 -3.12 1.45 11.93
CA ALA A 32 -3.29 0.03 12.12
C ALA A 32 -4.47 -0.47 11.27
N LEU A 33 -4.20 -1.41 10.37
CA LEU A 33 -5.24 -2.11 9.61
C LEU A 33 -5.70 -3.31 10.44
N ALA A 34 -7.01 -3.61 10.42
CA ALA A 34 -7.53 -4.81 11.08
C ALA A 34 -6.87 -6.05 10.44
N ASP A 35 -6.29 -6.88 11.29
CA ASP A 35 -5.29 -7.93 11.03
C ASP A 35 -5.34 -8.70 9.70
N ASP A 36 -4.13 -9.15 9.34
CA ASP A 36 -3.63 -10.14 8.35
C ASP A 36 -4.41 -11.48 8.28
N PHE A 37 -5.74 -11.46 8.26
CA PHE A 37 -6.55 -12.67 8.23
C PHE A 37 -6.35 -13.48 6.94
N TYR A 38 -5.81 -12.84 5.91
CA TYR A 38 -5.46 -13.47 4.65
C TYR A 38 -3.96 -13.29 4.40
N LYS A 39 -3.17 -14.34 4.64
CA LYS A 39 -1.74 -14.48 4.24
C LYS A 39 -1.50 -14.37 2.71
N GLN A 40 -2.48 -13.86 1.99
CA GLN A 40 -2.58 -13.74 0.54
C GLN A 40 -2.27 -12.32 0.06
N SER A 41 -2.06 -11.38 0.97
CA SER A 41 -1.68 -10.01 0.65
C SER A 41 -0.84 -9.41 1.76
N TRP A 42 -0.09 -8.37 1.42
CA TRP A 42 0.42 -7.41 2.39
C TRP A 42 -0.22 -6.05 2.12
N SER A 43 -0.37 -5.26 3.18
CA SER A 43 -0.98 -3.93 3.08
C SER A 43 -0.39 -2.98 4.11
N PHE A 44 -0.51 -1.68 3.86
CA PHE A 44 -0.20 -0.64 4.83
C PHE A 44 -1.07 0.58 4.56
N ALA A 45 -1.30 1.39 5.60
CA ALA A 45 -1.98 2.67 5.47
C ALA A 45 -1.26 3.76 6.26
N LEU A 46 -1.29 4.97 5.71
CA LEU A 46 -0.76 6.19 6.30
C LEU A 46 -1.90 7.21 6.40
N ILE A 47 -1.93 7.96 7.49
CA ILE A 47 -2.92 9.00 7.75
C ILE A 47 -2.24 10.34 8.02
N SER A 48 -2.84 11.44 7.53
CA SER A 48 -2.33 12.78 7.77
C SER A 48 -2.42 13.17 9.25
N PRO A 49 -1.58 14.10 9.74
CA PRO A 49 -1.62 14.57 11.13
C PRO A 49 -2.97 15.14 11.59
N ASP A 50 -3.77 15.66 10.66
CA ASP A 50 -5.10 16.21 10.91
C ASP A 50 -6.24 15.19 10.65
N GLU A 51 -5.88 13.94 10.37
CA GLU A 51 -6.78 12.81 10.11
C GLU A 51 -7.73 12.98 8.92
N ARG A 52 -7.50 13.99 8.06
CA ARG A 52 -8.37 14.27 6.90
C ARG A 52 -8.00 13.48 5.66
N TYR A 53 -6.75 13.05 5.55
CA TYR A 53 -6.24 12.38 4.36
C TYR A 53 -5.67 11.01 4.68
N ALA A 54 -5.88 10.08 3.76
CA ALA A 54 -5.42 8.71 3.86
C ALA A 54 -4.74 8.25 2.58
N PHE A 55 -3.73 7.42 2.76
CA PHE A 55 -3.05 6.66 1.71
C PHE A 55 -3.03 5.21 2.16
N ALA A 56 -3.60 4.30 1.39
CA ALA A 56 -3.56 2.87 1.66
C ALA A 56 -3.06 2.13 0.43
N ALA A 57 -2.23 1.10 0.64
CA ALA A 57 -1.76 0.23 -0.41
C ALA A 57 -2.01 -1.23 -0.01
N ILE A 58 -2.40 -2.03 -1.00
CA ILE A 58 -2.56 -3.49 -0.88
C ILE A 58 -1.95 -4.15 -2.11
N ALA A 59 -1.15 -5.18 -1.91
CA ALA A 59 -0.67 -6.04 -2.99
C ALA A 59 -0.85 -7.50 -2.62
N LEU A 60 -1.17 -8.32 -3.62
CA LEU A 60 -1.26 -9.77 -3.43
C LEU A 60 0.13 -10.36 -3.21
N THR A 61 0.21 -11.44 -2.45
CA THR A 61 1.41 -12.28 -2.42
C THR A 61 1.55 -13.02 -3.74
N PRO A 62 2.76 -13.38 -4.17
CA PRO A 62 2.97 -14.12 -5.43
C PRO A 62 2.13 -15.40 -5.51
N GLN A 63 2.01 -16.12 -4.38
CA GLN A 63 1.21 -17.34 -4.27
C GLN A 63 -0.29 -17.08 -4.50
N ALA A 64 -0.80 -15.92 -4.04
CA ALA A 64 -2.20 -15.56 -4.22
C ALA A 64 -2.50 -14.98 -5.61
N ALA A 65 -1.52 -14.33 -6.24
CA ALA A 65 -1.66 -13.82 -7.60
C ALA A 65 -1.70 -14.94 -8.65
N GLY A 66 -1.23 -16.15 -8.34
CA GLY A 66 -1.24 -17.29 -9.27
C GLY A 66 -0.29 -17.14 -10.47
N HIS A 67 0.62 -16.16 -10.42
CA HIS A 67 1.55 -15.83 -11.48
C HIS A 67 2.97 -15.68 -10.93
N ALA A 68 3.96 -16.11 -11.72
CA ALA A 68 5.37 -15.85 -11.44
C ALA A 68 5.79 -14.53 -12.11
N GLY A 69 6.42 -13.64 -11.33
CA GLY A 69 7.18 -12.48 -11.82
C GLY A 69 6.55 -11.11 -11.56
N ILE A 70 5.22 -10.97 -11.57
CA ILE A 70 4.54 -9.68 -11.35
C ILE A 70 3.28 -9.86 -10.49
N VAL A 71 3.13 -9.02 -9.46
CA VAL A 71 1.94 -8.96 -8.60
C VAL A 71 1.25 -7.60 -8.69
N PRO A 72 -0.10 -7.54 -8.74
CA PRO A 72 -0.82 -6.28 -8.76
C PRO A 72 -0.86 -5.63 -7.38
N MET A 73 -0.56 -4.33 -7.33
CA MET A 73 -0.77 -3.45 -6.17
C MET A 73 -1.84 -2.42 -6.49
N SER A 74 -2.79 -2.26 -5.56
CA SER A 74 -3.80 -1.21 -5.58
C SER A 74 -3.49 -0.18 -4.50
N VAL A 75 -3.59 1.10 -4.86
CA VAL A 75 -3.40 2.24 -3.97
C VAL A 75 -4.69 3.05 -3.91
N LEU A 76 -5.24 3.21 -2.71
CA LEU A 76 -6.43 4.02 -2.43
C LEU A 76 -6.03 5.30 -1.70
N THR A 77 -6.45 6.46 -2.20
CA THR A 77 -6.15 7.72 -1.53
C THR A 77 -7.21 8.80 -1.79
N ASN A 78 -7.32 9.78 -0.90
CA ASN A 78 -8.09 11.01 -1.11
C ASN A 78 -7.20 12.25 -1.28
N LEU A 79 -5.89 12.06 -1.48
CA LEU A 79 -4.97 13.13 -1.85
C LEU A 79 -5.43 13.82 -3.14
N GLY A 80 -5.34 15.17 -3.15
CA GLY A 80 -5.52 16.00 -4.34
C GLY A 80 -4.52 15.64 -5.44
N ALA A 81 -4.86 15.94 -6.68
CA ALA A 81 -3.90 15.87 -7.78
C ALA A 81 -3.59 17.34 -7.99
N ASP A 82 -2.41 17.75 -7.59
CA ASP A 82 -1.89 19.02 -8.09
C ASP A 82 -1.53 18.84 -9.57
#